data_AF-A0A960RQR1-F1
#
_entry.id   AF-A0A960RQR1-F1
#
_cell.length_a   1.000
_cell.length_b   1.000
_cell.length_c   1.000
_cell.angle_alpha   90.00
_cell.angle_beta   90.00
_cell.angle_gamma   90.00
#
_symmetry.space_group_name_H-M   'P 1'
#
loop_
_entity.id
_entity.type
_entity.pdbx_description
1 polymer ?
#
loop_
_entity_poly.entity_id
_entity_poly.type
_entity_poly.pdbx_seq_one_letter_code
_entity_poly.pdbx_strand_id
1 'polypeptide(L)'
;MSEILSVGLEGTSSAPVESSFEDPTVGRLHTIFQKLKTGGDLSRAEVEFLGESAAITDGYGARLLSTVWTPADESSVQRIQSLSQRVLGEHGGISGRELIDNIENFFAGRRTITTRELSSMARLLKNSFAQDPIFAAVVNRLSIKEGRPPYRDELIKLVADHNKTAIPKPARAGQLAASVPISAEGIDLPRSLEVRYNAQGLLEIFDGEVAPMDISCSQTLTKPQVKEMETLYQAINDKTHFNNFAMVLEFARFFREAQSKKSDITLREAFDQFRPNLVSLFEKYQSGNCAVLAAKFCHEMEQQLGIHGQPLAKPTENAWTGVPIPGTEDSQVKWLEFTQVVRGADHTNVGVPYRDEQGRECYTQFACSFEPNKPDEIERHLPTSQRSGLDHFFMMSGGYSRTYLPDQVLDSSTLAKNGLLARFKAAMSRDGKTMGVDFLRGNFYLNPSWTKTLKGFPLNEKGMASIDLVALATPDAKGTYFIDGKPVNMTHREVLQIMLKEASTVFAIPPDMEENIITMAQMAPLMSDQLYLQPLPFIQEHYADLQAIGRKYNAMKPTMNRELSSEQMDAFEQVRDAHDALIDALVLDYNPGKALEAIQVLKKLLNI
;
A
#
# COMPACT_ATOMS: atom_id res chain seq x y z
N MET A 1 49.37 -42.67 -23.41
CA MET A 1 49.69 -41.29 -23.80
C MET A 1 48.34 -40.65 -24.11
N SER A 2 47.67 -39.94 -23.17
CA SER A 2 48.06 -38.66 -22.52
C SER A 2 48.30 -37.60 -23.60
N GLU A 3 47.70 -36.42 -23.65
CA GLU A 3 47.37 -35.36 -22.66
C GLU A 3 46.38 -34.38 -23.38
N ILE A 4 45.26 -33.89 -22.84
CA ILE A 4 45.01 -32.88 -21.79
C ILE A 4 45.94 -31.65 -21.81
N LEU A 5 45.35 -30.47 -22.01
CA LEU A 5 45.55 -29.17 -21.32
C LEU A 5 44.58 -28.16 -22.01
N SER A 6 43.41 -27.77 -21.45
CA SER A 6 43.14 -26.67 -20.49
C SER A 6 43.77 -25.33 -20.93
N VAL A 7 43.15 -24.15 -20.98
CA VAL A 7 42.20 -23.41 -20.11
C VAL A 7 41.60 -22.29 -21.01
N GLY A 8 40.31 -21.94 -20.95
CA GLY A 8 39.88 -20.84 -20.09
C GLY A 8 38.55 -20.22 -20.52
N LEU A 9 37.70 -20.04 -19.51
CA LEU A 9 36.46 -19.27 -19.52
C LEU A 9 36.76 -17.78 -19.60
N GLU A 10 36.14 -17.07 -20.54
CA GLU A 10 35.65 -15.70 -20.32
C GLU A 10 34.34 -15.53 -21.09
N GLY A 11 33.31 -15.06 -20.39
CA GLY A 11 31.98 -14.84 -20.92
C GLY A 11 31.84 -13.48 -21.60
N THR A 12 30.80 -13.35 -22.42
CA THR A 12 30.08 -12.09 -22.58
C THR A 12 28.59 -12.38 -22.68
N SER A 13 27.89 -11.86 -21.68
CA SER A 13 26.47 -11.49 -21.70
C SER A 13 26.13 -10.74 -23.00
N SER A 14 25.01 -11.09 -23.62
CA SER A 14 24.33 -10.22 -24.59
C SER A 14 22.80 -10.40 -24.54
N ALA A 15 22.15 -9.34 -24.03
CA ALA A 15 20.79 -8.84 -24.26
C ALA A 15 19.54 -9.70 -23.94
N PRO A 16 18.47 -9.07 -23.43
CA PRO A 16 17.14 -9.67 -23.39
C PRO A 16 16.61 -9.78 -24.83
N VAL A 17 16.10 -10.95 -25.17
CA VAL A 17 15.50 -11.24 -26.47
C VAL A 17 14.15 -10.51 -26.56
N GLU A 18 14.07 -9.43 -27.33
CA GLU A 18 12.80 -8.95 -27.87
C GLU A 18 12.23 -10.03 -28.79
N SER A 19 11.15 -10.70 -28.35
CA SER A 19 10.37 -11.58 -29.21
C SER A 19 9.42 -10.72 -30.05
N SER A 20 9.85 -10.35 -31.26
CA SER A 20 8.94 -9.78 -32.26
C SER A 20 8.01 -10.89 -32.76
N PHE A 21 6.83 -11.02 -32.17
CA PHE A 21 5.80 -11.87 -32.76
C PHE A 21 5.33 -11.24 -34.07
N GLU A 22 5.45 -11.97 -35.19
CA GLU A 22 4.98 -11.50 -36.51
C GLU A 22 3.45 -11.33 -36.57
N ASP A 23 2.70 -11.96 -35.64
CA ASP A 23 1.24 -11.81 -35.49
C ASP A 23 0.90 -10.90 -34.28
N PRO A 24 0.24 -9.74 -34.50
CA PRO A 24 -0.18 -8.83 -33.44
C PRO A 24 -1.08 -9.49 -32.37
N THR A 25 -1.82 -10.53 -32.74
CA THR A 25 -2.71 -11.28 -31.85
C THR A 25 -1.91 -12.12 -30.86
N VAL A 26 -0.81 -12.72 -31.31
CA VAL A 26 0.13 -13.46 -30.44
C VAL A 26 0.82 -12.51 -29.47
N GLY A 27 1.30 -11.37 -29.97
CA GLY A 27 1.91 -10.33 -29.12
C GLY A 27 0.96 -9.84 -28.04
N ARG A 28 -0.31 -9.60 -28.39
CA ARG A 28 -1.33 -9.13 -27.45
C ARG A 28 -1.76 -10.20 -26.44
N LEU A 29 -1.83 -11.48 -26.82
CA LEU A 29 -2.00 -12.60 -25.88
C LEU A 29 -0.80 -12.75 -24.95
N HIS A 30 0.43 -12.56 -25.46
CA HIS A 30 1.64 -12.57 -24.65
C HIS A 30 1.66 -11.43 -23.63
N THR A 31 1.21 -10.22 -24.00
CA THR A 31 1.07 -9.09 -23.08
C THR A 31 0.06 -9.37 -21.98
N ILE A 32 -1.13 -9.90 -22.34
CA ILE A 32 -2.15 -10.33 -21.38
C ILE A 32 -1.55 -11.36 -20.42
N PHE A 33 -0.82 -12.34 -20.94
CA PHE A 33 -0.14 -13.34 -20.17
C PHE A 33 0.89 -12.77 -19.18
N GLN A 34 1.75 -11.84 -19.62
CA GLN A 34 2.75 -11.22 -18.74
C GLN A 34 2.07 -10.41 -17.63
N LYS A 35 1.01 -9.68 -17.98
CA LYS A 35 0.18 -8.94 -17.03
C LYS A 35 -0.38 -9.87 -15.95
N LEU A 36 -0.88 -11.04 -16.35
CA LEU A 36 -1.41 -12.06 -15.45
C LEU A 36 -0.32 -12.70 -14.58
N LYS A 37 0.87 -12.96 -15.13
CA LYS A 37 2.03 -13.48 -14.38
C LYS A 37 2.45 -12.56 -13.24
N THR A 38 2.28 -11.26 -13.43
CA THR A 38 2.55 -10.23 -12.42
C THR A 38 1.37 -9.91 -11.50
N GLY A 39 0.24 -10.63 -11.63
CA GLY A 39 -0.95 -10.43 -10.80
C GLY A 39 -1.80 -9.21 -11.18
N GLY A 40 -1.67 -8.70 -12.40
CA GLY A 40 -2.47 -7.59 -12.90
C GLY A 40 -3.84 -8.03 -13.43
N ASP A 41 -4.86 -7.21 -13.20
CA ASP A 41 -6.22 -7.48 -13.69
C ASP A 41 -6.34 -7.23 -15.21
N LEU A 42 -7.22 -8.00 -15.84
CA LEU A 42 -7.59 -7.78 -17.24
C LEU A 42 -8.66 -6.70 -17.34
N SER A 43 -8.40 -5.71 -18.19
CA SER A 43 -9.39 -4.74 -18.62
C SER A 43 -10.51 -5.45 -19.39
N ARG A 44 -11.68 -4.82 -19.44
CA ARG A 44 -12.82 -5.30 -20.24
C ARG A 44 -12.45 -5.58 -21.70
N ALA A 45 -11.63 -4.72 -22.31
CA ALA A 45 -11.17 -4.88 -23.68
C ALA A 45 -10.21 -6.08 -23.87
N GLU A 46 -9.44 -6.45 -22.84
CA GLU A 46 -8.59 -7.65 -22.86
C GLU A 46 -9.43 -8.93 -22.67
N VAL A 47 -10.48 -8.87 -21.85
CA VAL A 47 -11.44 -9.97 -21.68
C VAL A 47 -12.25 -10.21 -22.96
N GLU A 48 -12.74 -9.14 -23.60
CA GLU A 48 -13.44 -9.23 -24.89
C GLU A 48 -12.50 -9.78 -25.98
N PHE A 49 -11.25 -9.31 -26.03
CA PHE A 49 -10.24 -9.84 -26.94
C PHE A 49 -9.93 -11.33 -26.72
N LEU A 50 -9.86 -11.80 -25.47
CA LEU A 50 -9.73 -13.23 -25.17
C LEU A 50 -10.96 -14.01 -25.65
N GLY A 51 -12.16 -13.43 -25.52
CA GLY A 51 -13.41 -13.99 -26.01
C GLY A 51 -13.42 -14.16 -27.53
N GLU A 52 -13.02 -13.11 -28.26
CA GLU A 52 -12.89 -13.12 -29.72
C GLU A 52 -11.83 -14.10 -30.19
N SER A 53 -10.66 -14.10 -29.54
CA SER A 53 -9.54 -14.99 -29.85
C SER A 53 -9.87 -16.47 -29.61
N ALA A 54 -10.63 -16.75 -28.54
CA ALA A 54 -11.13 -18.09 -28.24
C ALA A 54 -12.15 -18.59 -29.26
N ALA A 55 -12.88 -17.68 -29.91
CA ALA A 55 -13.89 -17.96 -30.92
C ALA A 55 -13.33 -18.10 -32.35
N ILE A 56 -12.03 -17.84 -32.56
CA ILE A 56 -11.42 -17.99 -33.89
C ILE A 56 -11.52 -19.45 -34.34
N THR A 57 -12.28 -19.68 -35.41
CA THR A 57 -12.37 -20.97 -36.11
C THR A 57 -11.77 -20.84 -37.50
N ASP A 58 -10.92 -21.79 -37.90
CA ASP A 58 -10.41 -21.85 -39.27
C ASP A 58 -11.59 -21.96 -40.25
N GLY A 59 -11.62 -21.07 -41.26
CA GLY A 59 -12.46 -21.25 -42.44
C GLY A 59 -12.06 -22.52 -43.22
N TYR A 60 -12.97 -23.04 -44.04
CA TYR A 60 -12.78 -24.32 -44.77
C TYR A 60 -11.47 -24.37 -45.57
N GLY A 61 -11.08 -23.25 -46.19
CA GLY A 61 -9.81 -23.12 -46.93
C GLY A 61 -8.54 -23.12 -46.05
N ALA A 62 -8.60 -22.55 -44.84
CA ALA A 62 -7.48 -22.56 -43.89
C ALA A 62 -7.29 -23.95 -43.25
N ARG A 63 -8.38 -24.71 -43.05
CA ARG A 63 -8.31 -26.14 -42.66
C ARG A 63 -7.63 -26.96 -43.74
N LEU A 64 -7.99 -26.75 -45.00
CA LEU A 64 -7.37 -27.47 -46.12
C LEU A 64 -5.87 -27.14 -46.23
N LEU A 65 -5.48 -25.86 -46.12
CA LEU A 65 -4.09 -25.43 -46.24
C LEU A 65 -3.20 -25.82 -45.04
N SER A 66 -3.72 -25.76 -43.81
CA SER A 66 -2.99 -26.24 -42.61
C SER A 66 -2.75 -27.75 -42.62
N THR A 67 -3.61 -28.52 -43.28
CA THR A 67 -3.39 -29.98 -43.45
C THR A 67 -2.29 -30.27 -44.47
N VAL A 68 -1.92 -29.30 -45.33
CA VAL A 68 -1.03 -29.50 -46.49
C VAL A 68 0.33 -28.82 -46.34
N TRP A 69 0.44 -27.63 -45.74
CA TRP A 69 1.70 -26.84 -45.71
C TRP A 69 2.26 -26.50 -44.32
N THR A 70 1.43 -26.52 -43.27
CA THR A 70 1.88 -26.31 -41.88
C THR A 70 0.93 -27.05 -40.96
N PRO A 71 1.18 -28.35 -40.68
CA PRO A 71 0.34 -29.11 -39.77
C PRO A 71 0.31 -28.38 -38.42
N ALA A 72 -0.88 -28.03 -37.95
CA ALA A 72 -1.02 -27.79 -36.51
C ALA A 72 -0.52 -29.07 -35.82
N ASP A 73 0.44 -28.93 -34.92
CA ASP A 73 0.92 -30.07 -34.16
C ASP A 73 -0.22 -30.53 -33.24
N GLU A 74 -0.95 -31.57 -33.65
CA GLU A 74 -2.10 -32.08 -32.89
C GLU A 74 -1.70 -32.46 -31.45
N SER A 75 -0.44 -32.84 -31.23
CA SER A 75 0.08 -33.10 -29.89
C SER A 75 0.13 -31.84 -29.03
N SER A 76 0.41 -30.69 -29.63
CA SER A 76 0.39 -29.37 -28.99
C SER A 76 -1.02 -28.94 -28.61
N VAL A 77 -2.01 -29.14 -29.50
CA VAL A 77 -3.42 -28.84 -29.21
C VAL A 77 -3.96 -29.76 -28.10
N GLN A 78 -3.65 -31.06 -28.15
CA GLN A 78 -4.03 -32.01 -27.09
C GLN A 78 -3.36 -31.69 -25.75
N ARG A 79 -2.09 -31.23 -25.76
CA ARG A 79 -1.39 -30.78 -24.54
C ARG A 79 -2.04 -29.54 -23.93
N ILE A 80 -2.45 -28.57 -24.75
CA ILE A 80 -3.18 -27.38 -24.28
C ILE A 80 -4.59 -27.75 -23.75
N GLN A 81 -5.29 -28.67 -24.42
CA GLN A 81 -6.60 -29.16 -23.97
C GLN A 81 -6.53 -29.93 -22.65
N SER A 82 -5.52 -30.79 -22.47
CA SER A 82 -5.30 -31.50 -21.20
C SER A 82 -4.93 -30.55 -20.04
N LEU A 83 -4.13 -29.50 -20.30
CA LEU A 83 -3.91 -28.43 -19.32
C LEU A 83 -5.23 -27.73 -18.96
N SER A 84 -6.10 -27.44 -19.94
CA SER A 84 -7.42 -26.84 -19.68
C SER A 84 -8.32 -27.73 -18.83
N GLN A 85 -8.29 -29.04 -19.03
CA GLN A 85 -9.06 -29.99 -18.22
C GLN A 85 -8.52 -30.08 -16.79
N ARG A 86 -7.20 -30.00 -16.59
CA ARG A 86 -6.57 -29.95 -15.26
C ARG A 86 -6.91 -28.67 -14.50
N VAL A 87 -6.98 -27.52 -15.18
CA VAL A 87 -7.42 -26.24 -14.59
C VAL A 87 -8.86 -26.32 -14.07
N LEU A 88 -9.74 -26.94 -14.85
CA LEU A 88 -11.17 -27.08 -14.52
C LEU A 88 -11.49 -28.23 -13.56
N GLY A 89 -10.54 -29.12 -13.27
CA GLY A 89 -10.74 -30.32 -12.45
C GLY A 89 -10.83 -30.07 -10.94
N GLU A 90 -11.45 -31.02 -10.23
CA GLU A 90 -11.70 -30.97 -8.78
C GLU A 90 -10.52 -31.46 -7.92
N HIS A 91 -9.45 -31.99 -8.51
CA HIS A 91 -8.33 -32.60 -7.78
C HIS A 91 -7.02 -31.82 -7.99
N GLY A 92 -6.78 -30.84 -7.12
CA GLY A 92 -5.47 -30.17 -6.95
C GLY A 92 -5.05 -29.19 -8.05
N GLY A 93 -5.68 -29.21 -9.23
CA GLY A 93 -5.43 -28.26 -10.31
C GLY A 93 -3.97 -28.18 -10.76
N ILE A 94 -3.64 -27.16 -11.53
CA ILE A 94 -2.28 -26.67 -11.75
C ILE A 94 -2.26 -25.23 -11.27
N SER A 95 -1.21 -24.82 -10.57
CA SER A 95 -1.12 -23.44 -10.06
C SER A 95 -1.13 -22.45 -11.23
N GLY A 96 -1.68 -21.24 -11.03
CA GLY A 96 -1.67 -20.21 -12.06
C GLY A 96 -0.27 -19.91 -12.60
N ARG A 97 0.74 -19.95 -11.74
CA ARG A 97 2.16 -19.77 -12.10
C ARG A 97 2.72 -20.92 -12.94
N GLU A 98 2.42 -22.16 -12.57
CA GLU A 98 2.84 -23.35 -13.35
C GLU A 98 2.13 -23.42 -14.70
N LEU A 99 0.86 -23.04 -14.77
CA LEU A 99 0.11 -22.90 -16.01
C LEU A 99 0.76 -21.85 -16.93
N ILE A 100 1.12 -20.71 -16.33
CA ILE A 100 1.77 -19.60 -17.01
C ILE A 100 3.13 -20.05 -17.55
N ASP A 101 4.00 -20.61 -16.72
CA ASP A 101 5.32 -21.10 -17.12
C ASP A 101 5.23 -22.18 -18.24
N ASN A 102 4.21 -23.05 -18.21
CA ASN A 102 3.98 -24.03 -19.27
C ASN A 102 3.59 -23.41 -20.62
N ILE A 103 2.83 -22.31 -20.62
CA ILE A 103 2.44 -21.57 -21.81
C ILE A 103 3.63 -20.74 -22.33
N GLU A 104 4.42 -20.14 -21.45
CA GLU A 104 5.65 -19.41 -21.80
C GLU A 104 6.69 -20.34 -22.47
N ASN A 105 6.89 -21.53 -21.90
CA ASN A 105 7.73 -22.56 -22.50
C ASN A 105 7.20 -23.06 -23.85
N PHE A 106 5.90 -22.92 -24.10
CA PHE A 106 5.32 -23.21 -25.41
C PHE A 106 5.66 -22.11 -26.44
N PHE A 107 5.64 -20.85 -26.02
CA PHE A 107 6.05 -19.71 -26.84
C PHE A 107 7.57 -19.65 -27.06
N ALA A 108 8.35 -20.13 -26.09
CA ALA A 108 9.81 -20.10 -26.14
C ALA A 108 10.36 -20.93 -27.32
N GLY A 109 10.96 -20.24 -28.29
CA GLY A 109 11.66 -20.86 -29.42
C GLY A 109 10.80 -21.23 -30.63
N ARG A 110 9.49 -20.94 -30.64
CA ARG A 110 8.63 -21.17 -31.82
C ARG A 110 8.59 -19.94 -32.74
N ARG A 111 8.91 -20.14 -34.02
CA ARG A 111 8.87 -19.09 -35.06
C ARG A 111 7.46 -18.81 -35.61
N THR A 112 6.54 -19.78 -35.53
CA THR A 112 5.17 -19.67 -36.05
C THR A 112 4.19 -20.39 -35.13
N ILE A 113 3.03 -19.78 -34.89
CA ILE A 113 1.95 -20.33 -34.06
C ILE A 113 0.70 -20.41 -34.92
N THR A 114 0.05 -21.56 -34.93
CA THR A 114 -1.17 -21.73 -35.74
C THR A 114 -2.38 -21.08 -35.08
N THR A 115 -3.36 -20.69 -35.88
CA THR A 115 -4.64 -20.15 -35.41
C THR A 115 -5.38 -21.08 -34.44
N ARG A 116 -5.22 -22.41 -34.59
CA ARG A 116 -5.78 -23.42 -33.67
C ARG A 116 -5.08 -23.43 -32.31
N GLU A 117 -3.76 -23.36 -32.30
CA GLU A 117 -2.97 -23.27 -31.06
C GLU A 117 -3.30 -21.96 -30.33
N LEU A 118 -3.39 -20.85 -31.06
CA LEU A 118 -3.79 -19.53 -30.57
C LEU A 118 -5.18 -19.56 -29.90
N SER A 119 -6.19 -20.11 -30.60
CA SER A 119 -7.56 -20.26 -30.11
C SER A 119 -7.63 -21.17 -28.88
N SER A 120 -6.79 -22.23 -28.84
CA SER A 120 -6.74 -23.15 -27.70
C SER A 120 -6.10 -22.51 -26.47
N MET A 121 -5.06 -21.67 -26.65
CA MET A 121 -4.46 -20.88 -25.57
C MET A 121 -5.40 -19.81 -25.05
N ALA A 122 -6.08 -19.08 -25.94
CA ALA A 122 -7.08 -18.10 -25.54
C ALA A 122 -8.22 -18.76 -24.74
N ARG A 123 -8.64 -19.97 -25.13
CA ARG A 123 -9.59 -20.79 -24.35
C ARG A 123 -9.03 -21.22 -23.00
N LEU A 124 -7.78 -21.69 -22.94
CA LEU A 124 -7.12 -22.08 -21.70
C LEU A 124 -7.04 -20.90 -20.71
N LEU A 125 -6.63 -19.72 -21.18
CA LEU A 125 -6.59 -18.49 -20.40
C LEU A 125 -7.98 -18.10 -19.93
N LYS A 126 -8.96 -18.02 -20.86
CA LYS A 126 -10.36 -17.75 -20.51
C LYS A 126 -10.90 -18.73 -19.45
N ASN A 127 -10.51 -20.00 -19.54
CA ASN A 127 -10.92 -21.05 -18.59
C ASN A 127 -10.18 -20.98 -17.25
N SER A 128 -8.93 -20.51 -17.20
CA SER A 128 -8.24 -20.22 -15.93
C SER A 128 -8.82 -19.01 -15.19
N PHE A 129 -9.61 -18.19 -15.88
CA PHE A 129 -10.42 -17.11 -15.31
C PHE A 129 -11.91 -17.46 -15.25
N ALA A 130 -12.29 -18.70 -15.59
CA ALA A 130 -13.68 -19.11 -15.47
C ALA A 130 -14.05 -19.14 -13.98
N GLN A 131 -15.09 -18.38 -13.65
CA GLN A 131 -15.74 -18.37 -12.34
C GLN A 131 -15.93 -19.80 -11.83
N ASP A 132 -15.77 -20.04 -10.52
CA ASP A 132 -16.10 -21.35 -9.95
C ASP A 132 -17.58 -21.62 -10.24
N PRO A 133 -17.91 -22.56 -11.15
CA PRO A 133 -19.27 -22.72 -11.62
C PRO A 133 -20.20 -23.20 -10.49
N ILE A 134 -19.64 -23.83 -9.46
CA ILE A 134 -20.38 -24.27 -8.28
C ILE A 134 -20.76 -23.04 -7.46
N PHE A 135 -19.80 -22.18 -7.11
CA PHE A 135 -20.07 -21.00 -6.29
C PHE A 135 -20.94 -19.96 -7.02
N ALA A 136 -20.65 -19.69 -8.29
CA ALA A 136 -21.46 -18.81 -9.14
C ALA A 136 -22.92 -19.29 -9.24
N ALA A 137 -23.15 -20.62 -9.31
CA ALA A 137 -24.49 -21.18 -9.30
C ALA A 137 -25.20 -21.07 -7.94
N VAL A 138 -24.48 -20.99 -6.82
CA VAL A 138 -25.08 -20.71 -5.49
C VAL A 138 -25.50 -19.25 -5.41
N VAL A 139 -24.65 -18.31 -5.83
CA VAL A 139 -24.97 -16.87 -5.86
C VAL A 139 -26.16 -16.58 -6.78
N ASN A 140 -26.19 -17.19 -7.96
CA ASN A 140 -27.29 -17.02 -8.91
C ASN A 140 -28.62 -17.57 -8.36
N ARG A 141 -28.59 -18.74 -7.69
CA ARG A 141 -29.79 -19.30 -7.04
C ARG A 141 -30.35 -18.38 -5.97
N LEU A 142 -29.50 -17.75 -5.16
CA LEU A 142 -29.93 -16.75 -4.18
C LEU A 142 -30.57 -15.55 -4.88
N SER A 143 -29.92 -15.02 -5.93
CA SER A 143 -30.41 -13.85 -6.66
C SER A 143 -31.80 -14.09 -7.29
N ILE A 144 -32.00 -15.28 -7.87
CA ILE A 144 -33.29 -15.70 -8.44
C ILE A 144 -34.36 -15.83 -7.35
N LYS A 145 -34.00 -16.42 -6.20
CA LYS A 145 -34.93 -16.64 -5.08
C LYS A 145 -35.43 -15.32 -4.50
N GLU A 146 -34.54 -14.34 -4.36
CA GLU A 146 -34.86 -13.05 -3.73
C GLU A 146 -35.37 -12.00 -4.73
N GLY A 147 -35.31 -12.28 -6.04
CA GLY A 147 -35.75 -11.35 -7.10
C GLY A 147 -34.87 -10.09 -7.24
N ARG A 148 -33.68 -10.12 -6.64
CA ARG A 148 -32.69 -9.04 -6.63
C ARG A 148 -31.28 -9.63 -6.50
N PRO A 149 -30.23 -8.89 -6.83
CA PRO A 149 -28.88 -9.26 -6.43
C PRO A 149 -28.78 -9.40 -4.90
N PRO A 150 -27.86 -10.24 -4.39
CA PRO A 150 -27.70 -10.43 -2.95
C PRO A 150 -27.31 -9.12 -2.27
N TYR A 151 -27.76 -8.95 -1.03
CA TYR A 151 -27.18 -7.98 -0.12
C TYR A 151 -25.79 -8.46 0.31
N ARG A 152 -24.95 -7.53 0.74
CA ARG A 152 -23.57 -7.80 1.17
C ARG A 152 -23.48 -8.91 2.23
N ASP A 153 -24.35 -8.88 3.24
CA ASP A 153 -24.37 -9.88 4.32
C ASP A 153 -24.77 -11.27 3.85
N GLU A 154 -25.68 -11.33 2.87
CA GLU A 154 -26.09 -12.59 2.26
C GLU A 154 -24.90 -13.21 1.50
N LEU A 155 -24.09 -12.38 0.82
CA LEU A 155 -22.88 -12.85 0.15
C LEU A 155 -21.81 -13.33 1.16
N ILE A 156 -21.56 -12.59 2.24
CA ILE A 156 -20.63 -12.98 3.32
C ILE A 156 -21.01 -14.35 3.87
N LYS A 157 -22.29 -14.53 4.21
CA LYS A 157 -22.79 -15.80 4.73
C LYS A 157 -22.61 -16.94 3.73
N LEU A 158 -22.87 -16.68 2.46
CA LEU A 158 -22.80 -17.65 1.38
C LEU A 158 -21.35 -18.10 1.11
N VAL A 159 -20.38 -17.18 1.19
CA VAL A 159 -18.94 -17.50 1.17
C VAL A 159 -18.54 -18.34 2.38
N ALA A 160 -18.93 -17.92 3.60
CA ALA A 160 -18.60 -18.64 4.82
C ALA A 160 -19.19 -20.06 4.84
N ASP A 161 -20.43 -20.23 4.40
CA ASP A 161 -21.09 -21.54 4.34
C ASP A 161 -20.49 -22.44 3.25
N HIS A 162 -20.08 -21.85 2.12
CA HIS A 162 -19.33 -22.58 1.10
C HIS A 162 -17.99 -23.09 1.65
N ASN A 163 -17.21 -22.23 2.31
CA ASN A 163 -15.90 -22.57 2.87
C ASN A 163 -15.95 -23.66 3.96
N LYS A 164 -17.06 -23.80 4.70
CA LYS A 164 -17.23 -24.88 5.69
C LYS A 164 -17.24 -26.28 5.07
N THR A 165 -17.63 -26.39 3.80
CA THR A 165 -17.84 -27.68 3.12
C THR A 165 -16.94 -27.86 1.90
N ALA A 166 -16.30 -26.79 1.45
CA ALA A 166 -15.37 -26.81 0.32
C ALA A 166 -14.05 -27.48 0.71
N ILE A 167 -13.52 -28.29 -0.21
CA ILE A 167 -12.13 -28.73 -0.15
C ILE A 167 -11.25 -27.51 -0.51
N PRO A 168 -10.29 -27.10 0.33
CA PRO A 168 -9.41 -25.98 0.02
C PRO A 168 -8.65 -26.20 -1.30
N LYS A 169 -8.54 -25.16 -2.13
CA LYS A 169 -7.88 -25.18 -3.44
C LYS A 169 -6.68 -24.22 -3.49
N PRO A 170 -5.57 -24.45 -2.75
CA PRO A 170 -4.44 -23.49 -2.67
C PRO A 170 -3.84 -23.13 -4.04
N ALA A 171 -3.89 -24.06 -5.00
CA ALA A 171 -3.45 -23.82 -6.38
C ALA A 171 -4.23 -22.72 -7.12
N ARG A 172 -5.40 -22.31 -6.59
CA ARG A 172 -6.25 -21.26 -7.14
C ARG A 172 -6.09 -19.91 -6.44
N ALA A 173 -5.18 -19.77 -5.48
CA ALA A 173 -4.94 -18.50 -4.76
C ALA A 173 -4.84 -17.30 -5.71
N GLY A 174 -5.53 -16.21 -5.37
CA GLY A 174 -5.65 -14.98 -6.16
C GLY A 174 -6.65 -15.04 -7.33
N GLN A 175 -7.16 -16.22 -7.71
CA GLN A 175 -8.09 -16.35 -8.84
C GLN A 175 -9.51 -15.89 -8.46
N LEU A 176 -10.17 -15.19 -9.39
CA LEU A 176 -11.56 -14.77 -9.27
C LEU A 176 -12.51 -15.96 -9.36
N ALA A 177 -13.23 -16.24 -8.27
CA ALA A 177 -14.28 -17.23 -8.19
C ALA A 177 -15.64 -16.69 -8.67
N ALA A 178 -15.98 -15.44 -8.36
CA ALA A 178 -17.20 -14.78 -8.87
C ALA A 178 -17.08 -13.25 -8.82
N SER A 179 -17.75 -12.55 -9.74
CA SER A 179 -18.05 -11.12 -9.59
C SER A 179 -19.55 -10.99 -9.38
N VAL A 180 -19.93 -10.45 -8.23
CA VAL A 180 -21.30 -10.48 -7.72
C VAL A 180 -21.83 -9.05 -7.64
N PRO A 181 -22.82 -8.67 -8.46
CA PRO A 181 -23.53 -7.41 -8.24
C PRO A 181 -24.21 -7.47 -6.89
N ILE A 182 -24.09 -6.39 -6.10
CA ILE A 182 -24.75 -6.29 -4.79
C ILE A 182 -25.83 -5.22 -4.81
N SER A 183 -26.92 -5.50 -4.11
CA SER A 183 -27.94 -4.49 -3.84
C SER A 183 -27.48 -3.66 -2.63
N ALA A 184 -27.51 -2.32 -2.73
CA ALA A 184 -27.23 -1.43 -1.61
C ALA A 184 -28.56 -0.84 -1.10
N GLU A 185 -28.85 -0.93 0.20
CA GLU A 185 -29.92 -0.13 0.79
C GLU A 185 -29.47 1.35 0.81
N GLY A 186 -30.05 2.18 -0.05
CA GLY A 186 -29.93 3.64 0.03
C GLY A 186 -28.74 4.31 -0.70
N ILE A 187 -28.03 3.62 -1.60
CA ILE A 187 -26.96 4.23 -2.44
C ILE A 187 -27.23 3.91 -3.92
N ASP A 188 -27.31 4.95 -4.76
CA ASP A 188 -27.71 4.90 -6.19
C ASP A 188 -26.60 4.48 -7.17
N LEU A 189 -25.45 3.96 -6.70
CA LEU A 189 -24.37 3.51 -7.59
C LEU A 189 -24.32 1.98 -7.69
N PRO A 190 -24.35 1.40 -8.90
CA PRO A 190 -24.18 -0.04 -9.07
C PRO A 190 -22.77 -0.46 -8.64
N ARG A 191 -22.68 -1.31 -7.61
CA ARG A 191 -21.43 -1.88 -7.08
C ARG A 191 -21.42 -3.38 -7.29
N SER A 192 -20.29 -3.92 -7.73
CA SER A 192 -20.04 -5.37 -7.81
C SER A 192 -18.89 -5.72 -6.88
N LEU A 193 -19.05 -6.80 -6.11
CA LEU A 193 -18.02 -7.37 -5.27
C LEU A 193 -17.32 -8.50 -5.99
N GLU A 194 -16.01 -8.60 -5.83
CA GLU A 194 -15.25 -9.75 -6.30
C GLU A 194 -15.17 -10.80 -5.19
N VAL A 195 -15.15 -12.07 -5.57
CA VAL A 195 -14.88 -13.17 -4.65
C VAL A 195 -13.72 -13.93 -5.26
N ARG A 196 -12.59 -14.04 -4.55
CA ARG A 196 -11.36 -14.70 -5.02
C ARG A 196 -10.94 -15.80 -4.05
N TYR A 197 -10.04 -16.69 -4.45
CA TYR A 197 -9.45 -17.66 -3.52
C TYR A 197 -8.27 -17.04 -2.75
N ASN A 198 -8.18 -17.26 -1.45
CA ASN A 198 -7.06 -16.84 -0.61
C ASN A 198 -5.85 -17.80 -0.71
N ALA A 199 -4.77 -17.51 0.01
CA ALA A 199 -3.55 -18.33 0.01
C ALA A 199 -3.78 -19.79 0.44
N GLN A 200 -4.77 -20.02 1.31
CA GLN A 200 -5.19 -21.33 1.79
C GLN A 200 -6.15 -22.02 0.81
N GLY A 201 -6.58 -21.36 -0.26
CA GLY A 201 -7.47 -21.92 -1.27
C GLY A 201 -8.96 -21.88 -0.91
N LEU A 202 -9.35 -21.03 0.04
CA LEU A 202 -10.75 -20.77 0.42
C LEU A 202 -11.25 -19.50 -0.24
N LEU A 203 -12.57 -19.34 -0.36
CA LEU A 203 -13.15 -18.13 -0.96
C LEU A 203 -13.11 -16.95 0.01
N GLU A 204 -12.83 -15.76 -0.50
CA GLU A 204 -12.79 -14.50 0.24
C GLU A 204 -13.40 -13.40 -0.63
N ILE A 205 -14.10 -12.45 0.01
CA ILE A 205 -14.75 -11.32 -0.68
C ILE A 205 -13.76 -10.16 -0.76
N PHE A 206 -13.54 -9.68 -1.97
CA PHE A 206 -12.74 -8.52 -2.33
C PHE A 206 -13.66 -7.39 -2.77
N ASP A 207 -13.63 -6.28 -2.03
CA ASP A 207 -14.48 -5.11 -2.25
C ASP A 207 -13.63 -3.91 -2.70
N GLY A 208 -12.82 -4.13 -3.74
CA GLY A 208 -11.77 -3.22 -4.20
C GLY A 208 -10.47 -3.37 -3.39
N GLU A 209 -9.73 -2.27 -3.20
CA GLU A 209 -8.54 -2.20 -2.32
C GLU A 209 -8.85 -2.55 -0.84
N VAL A 210 -10.14 -2.73 -0.52
CA VAL A 210 -10.72 -2.96 0.79
C VAL A 210 -11.47 -4.29 0.78
N ALA A 211 -11.25 -5.16 1.75
CA ALA A 211 -12.05 -6.35 2.04
C ALA A 211 -12.91 -6.15 3.31
N PRO A 212 -14.02 -6.88 3.49
CA PRO A 212 -14.71 -6.93 4.77
C PRO A 212 -13.78 -7.46 5.86
N MET A 213 -13.95 -6.99 7.11
CA MET A 213 -13.43 -7.71 8.27
C MET A 213 -13.95 -9.14 8.26
N ASP A 214 -13.06 -10.12 8.25
CA ASP A 214 -13.44 -11.50 8.51
C ASP A 214 -13.83 -11.59 9.99
N ILE A 215 -15.12 -11.73 10.24
CA ILE A 215 -15.69 -11.88 11.59
C ILE A 215 -15.94 -13.34 11.93
N SER A 216 -15.53 -14.27 11.06
CA SER A 216 -15.68 -15.69 11.33
C SER A 216 -14.73 -16.09 12.45
N CYS A 217 -15.29 -16.46 13.61
CA CYS A 217 -14.52 -17.11 14.66
C CYS A 217 -14.21 -18.56 14.26
N SER A 218 -13.34 -18.72 13.26
CA SER A 218 -12.91 -20.00 12.69
C SER A 218 -11.90 -20.73 13.58
N GLN A 219 -11.28 -20.01 14.52
CA GLN A 219 -10.27 -20.50 15.46
C GLN A 219 -10.76 -20.48 16.91
N THR A 220 -10.31 -21.44 17.70
CA THR A 220 -10.53 -21.52 19.15
C THR A 220 -9.21 -21.29 19.88
N LEU A 221 -9.16 -20.33 20.79
CA LEU A 221 -7.96 -19.98 21.56
C LEU A 221 -8.17 -20.27 23.05
N THR A 222 -7.18 -20.94 23.63
CA THR A 222 -7.07 -21.13 25.08
C THR A 222 -6.57 -19.85 25.76
N LYS A 223 -6.80 -19.71 27.07
CA LYS A 223 -6.28 -18.56 27.83
C LYS A 223 -4.75 -18.40 27.72
N PRO A 224 -3.94 -19.48 27.76
CA PRO A 224 -2.50 -19.38 27.49
C PRO A 224 -2.18 -18.84 26.09
N GLN A 225 -2.84 -19.32 25.04
CA GLN A 225 -2.61 -18.84 23.66
C GLN A 225 -2.94 -17.36 23.49
N VAL A 226 -4.03 -16.87 24.11
CA VAL A 226 -4.34 -15.44 24.14
C VAL A 226 -3.21 -14.65 24.82
N LYS A 227 -2.64 -15.19 25.90
CA LYS A 227 -1.52 -14.52 26.60
C LYS A 227 -0.22 -14.56 25.80
N GLU A 228 0.05 -15.65 25.08
CA GLU A 228 1.20 -15.77 24.18
C GLU A 228 1.12 -14.75 23.03
N MET A 229 -0.05 -14.60 22.42
CA MET A 229 -0.33 -13.58 21.41
C MET A 229 -0.02 -12.17 21.91
N GLU A 230 -0.49 -11.81 23.11
CA GLU A 230 -0.19 -10.49 23.71
C GLU A 230 1.29 -10.29 24.03
N THR A 231 1.94 -11.35 24.50
CA THR A 231 3.37 -11.31 24.83
C THR A 231 4.20 -11.14 23.56
N LEU A 232 3.80 -11.81 22.47
CA LEU A 232 4.42 -11.65 21.16
C LEU A 232 4.25 -10.22 20.65
N TYR A 233 3.05 -9.66 20.72
CA TYR A 233 2.79 -8.28 20.34
C TYR A 233 3.69 -7.30 21.10
N GLN A 234 3.72 -7.40 22.43
CA GLN A 234 4.56 -6.55 23.29
C GLN A 234 6.04 -6.70 22.94
N ALA A 235 6.53 -7.93 22.75
CA ALA A 235 7.92 -8.18 22.40
C ALA A 235 8.33 -7.56 21.05
N ILE A 236 7.41 -7.48 20.09
CA ILE A 236 7.64 -6.79 18.81
C ILE A 236 7.56 -5.27 19.03
N ASN A 237 6.50 -4.77 19.65
CA ASN A 237 6.26 -3.34 19.84
C ASN A 237 7.38 -2.66 20.64
N ASP A 238 7.83 -3.26 21.75
CA ASP A 238 8.87 -2.70 22.63
C ASP A 238 10.22 -2.50 21.93
N LYS A 239 10.48 -3.29 20.88
CA LYS A 239 11.73 -3.22 20.11
C LYS A 239 11.60 -2.35 18.86
N THR A 240 10.37 -2.01 18.47
CA THR A 240 10.07 -1.31 17.22
C THR A 240 9.98 0.19 17.46
N HIS A 241 10.59 0.97 16.57
CA HIS A 241 10.51 2.43 16.59
C HIS A 241 9.70 2.92 15.40
N PHE A 242 9.12 4.12 15.54
CA PHE A 242 8.35 4.72 14.46
C PHE A 242 9.26 5.05 13.28
N ASN A 243 8.91 4.54 12.10
CA ASN A 243 9.61 4.80 10.86
C ASN A 243 8.63 4.77 9.68
N ASN A 244 8.31 5.96 9.18
CA ASN A 244 7.51 6.12 7.98
C ASN A 244 8.37 6.59 6.78
N PHE A 245 9.67 6.78 6.99
CA PHE A 245 10.67 7.17 6.00
C PHE A 245 11.13 5.99 5.13
N ALA A 246 11.23 4.79 5.72
CA ALA A 246 11.58 3.56 5.01
C ALA A 246 10.73 3.34 3.74
N MET A 247 9.42 3.60 3.81
CA MET A 247 8.52 3.42 2.68
C MET A 247 8.81 4.39 1.52
N VAL A 248 9.20 5.64 1.83
CA VAL A 248 9.60 6.63 0.83
C VAL A 248 10.87 6.17 0.11
N LEU A 249 11.83 5.62 0.86
CA LEU A 249 13.10 5.13 0.32
C LEU A 249 12.94 3.87 -0.52
N GLU A 250 12.07 2.95 -0.12
CA GLU A 250 11.75 1.77 -0.93
C GLU A 250 11.05 2.14 -2.23
N PHE A 251 10.17 3.14 -2.20
CA PHE A 251 9.57 3.65 -3.43
C PHE A 251 10.60 4.31 -4.35
N ALA A 252 11.53 5.11 -3.80
CA ALA A 252 12.63 5.71 -4.57
C ALA A 252 13.51 4.62 -5.22
N ARG A 253 13.85 3.57 -4.46
CA ARG A 253 14.56 2.40 -4.97
C ARG A 253 13.80 1.73 -6.10
N PHE A 254 12.51 1.43 -5.88
CA PHE A 254 11.65 0.78 -6.88
C PHE A 254 11.58 1.59 -8.17
N PHE A 255 11.41 2.91 -8.07
CA PHE A 255 11.35 3.78 -9.24
C PHE A 255 12.65 3.76 -10.04
N ARG A 256 13.82 3.87 -9.37
CA ARG A 256 15.13 3.76 -10.03
C ARG A 256 15.31 2.42 -10.74
N GLU A 257 14.88 1.32 -10.10
CA GLU A 257 14.92 -0.02 -10.69
C GLU A 257 13.93 -0.19 -11.86
N ALA A 258 12.80 0.51 -11.83
CA ALA A 258 11.84 0.50 -12.92
C ALA A 258 12.35 1.34 -14.11
N GLN A 259 12.93 2.51 -13.85
CA GLN A 259 13.52 3.37 -14.88
C GLN A 259 14.69 2.70 -15.61
N SER A 260 15.50 1.90 -14.93
CA SER A 260 16.59 1.15 -15.58
C SER A 260 16.08 0.06 -16.53
N LYS A 261 14.84 -0.41 -16.35
CA LYS A 261 14.17 -1.40 -17.22
C LYS A 261 13.33 -0.74 -18.32
N LYS A 262 12.68 0.38 -18.01
CA LYS A 262 11.84 1.16 -18.91
C LYS A 262 12.13 2.65 -18.69
N SER A 263 12.96 3.23 -19.55
CA SER A 263 13.49 4.60 -19.37
C SER A 263 12.42 5.70 -19.40
N ASP A 264 11.25 5.43 -20.01
CA ASP A 264 10.12 6.36 -20.13
C ASP A 264 9.03 6.13 -19.06
N ILE A 265 9.24 5.24 -18.08
CA ILE A 265 8.25 5.04 -17.02
C ILE A 265 8.04 6.32 -16.21
N THR A 266 6.79 6.74 -16.11
CA THR A 266 6.41 7.90 -15.29
C THR A 266 6.41 7.53 -13.81
N LEU A 267 6.59 8.54 -12.94
CA LEU A 267 6.52 8.33 -11.49
C LEU A 267 5.15 7.79 -11.06
N ARG A 268 4.09 8.23 -11.73
CA ARG A 268 2.72 7.76 -11.50
C ARG A 268 2.55 6.28 -11.87
N GLU A 269 3.00 5.86 -13.05
CA GLU A 269 2.96 4.46 -13.46
C GLU A 269 3.73 3.56 -12.49
N ALA A 270 4.91 4.00 -12.06
CA ALA A 270 5.70 3.27 -11.07
C ALA A 270 4.98 3.19 -9.71
N PHE A 271 4.35 4.28 -9.27
CA PHE A 271 3.53 4.28 -8.06
C PHE A 271 2.36 3.31 -8.14
N ASP A 272 1.65 3.27 -9.27
CA ASP A 272 0.53 2.36 -9.47
C ASP A 272 0.97 0.88 -9.49
N GLN A 273 2.21 0.60 -9.91
CA GLN A 273 2.83 -0.74 -9.89
C GLN A 273 3.48 -1.11 -8.55
N PHE A 274 3.72 -0.14 -7.67
CA PHE A 274 4.43 -0.36 -6.41
C PHE A 274 3.58 -1.20 -5.44
N ARG A 275 4.09 -2.38 -5.05
CA ARG A 275 3.48 -3.30 -4.08
C ARG A 275 4.53 -3.68 -3.03
N PRO A 276 4.68 -2.89 -1.95
CA PRO A 276 5.71 -3.13 -0.95
C PRO A 276 5.38 -4.36 -0.10
N ASN A 277 6.38 -5.21 0.15
CA ASN A 277 6.30 -6.24 1.17
C ASN A 277 6.64 -5.64 2.54
N LEU A 278 5.62 -5.49 3.41
CA LEU A 278 5.80 -4.82 4.69
C LEU A 278 6.60 -5.63 5.71
N VAL A 279 6.55 -6.96 5.66
CA VAL A 279 7.35 -7.82 6.55
C VAL A 279 8.82 -7.68 6.20
N SER A 280 9.17 -7.75 4.90
CA SER A 280 10.54 -7.53 4.44
C SER A 280 11.03 -6.10 4.71
N LEU A 281 10.13 -5.11 4.64
CA LEU A 281 10.45 -3.74 5.03
C LEU A 281 10.84 -3.67 6.52
N PHE A 282 10.02 -4.27 7.40
CA PHE A 282 10.31 -4.33 8.82
C PHE A 282 11.66 -5.02 9.06
N GLU A 283 11.93 -6.14 8.39
CA GLU A 283 13.20 -6.86 8.55
C GLU A 283 14.42 -6.04 8.09
N LYS A 284 14.27 -5.27 7.03
CA LYS A 284 15.34 -4.40 6.51
C LYS A 284 15.65 -3.23 7.43
N TYR A 285 14.61 -2.54 7.93
CA TYR A 285 14.76 -1.30 8.69
C TYR A 285 14.63 -1.48 10.21
N GLN A 286 14.26 -2.67 10.68
CA GLN A 286 13.98 -2.99 12.09
C GLN A 286 13.05 -1.96 12.77
N SER A 287 12.12 -1.41 12.00
CA SER A 287 11.23 -0.30 12.36
C SER A 287 10.12 -0.16 11.33
N GLY A 288 9.06 0.60 11.64
CA GLY A 288 7.94 0.79 10.71
C GLY A 288 6.90 1.79 11.20
N ASN A 289 5.84 1.98 10.42
CA ASN A 289 4.61 2.64 10.84
C ASN A 289 3.53 1.59 11.18
N CYS A 290 2.32 2.03 11.55
CA CYS A 290 1.26 1.15 12.08
C CYS A 290 0.97 -0.03 11.15
N ALA A 291 0.90 0.22 9.84
CA ALA A 291 0.74 -0.80 8.81
C ALA A 291 1.84 -1.88 8.83
N VAL A 292 3.09 -1.45 8.96
CA VAL A 292 4.27 -2.33 8.93
C VAL A 292 4.37 -3.15 10.22
N LEU A 293 4.05 -2.54 11.37
CA LEU A 293 3.97 -3.24 12.65
C LEU A 293 2.83 -4.26 12.65
N ALA A 294 1.64 -3.87 12.18
CA ALA A 294 0.48 -4.76 12.06
C ALA A 294 0.79 -5.97 11.16
N ALA A 295 1.35 -5.72 9.96
CA ALA A 295 1.74 -6.79 9.04
C ALA A 295 2.80 -7.73 9.64
N LYS A 296 3.81 -7.17 10.33
CA LYS A 296 4.83 -7.98 11.01
C LYS A 296 4.21 -8.82 12.13
N PHE A 297 3.33 -8.23 12.92
CA PHE A 297 2.68 -8.93 14.03
C PHE A 297 1.76 -10.05 13.53
N CYS A 298 0.90 -9.80 12.55
CA CYS A 298 0.07 -10.85 11.95
C CYS A 298 0.92 -12.00 11.40
N HIS A 299 2.01 -11.69 10.70
CA HIS A 299 2.92 -12.69 10.16
C HIS A 299 3.56 -13.55 11.26
N GLU A 300 4.13 -12.93 12.30
CA GLU A 300 4.77 -13.66 13.40
C GLU A 300 3.76 -14.46 14.23
N MET A 301 2.55 -13.92 14.42
CA MET A 301 1.48 -14.61 15.14
C MET A 301 1.03 -15.87 14.40
N GLU A 302 0.91 -15.81 13.07
CA GLU A 302 0.59 -16.98 12.25
C GLU A 302 1.75 -17.99 12.25
N GLN A 303 2.99 -17.54 12.08
CA GLN A 303 4.16 -18.44 11.98
C GLN A 303 4.54 -19.09 13.32
N GLN A 304 4.47 -18.36 14.43
CA GLN A 304 4.93 -18.84 15.74
C GLN A 304 3.82 -19.51 16.55
N LEU A 305 2.58 -18.99 16.45
CA LEU A 305 1.47 -19.41 17.31
C LEU A 305 0.36 -20.13 16.54
N GLY A 306 0.36 -20.08 15.19
CA GLY A 306 -0.72 -20.62 14.37
C GLY A 306 -2.05 -19.87 14.56
N ILE A 307 -1.99 -18.62 15.03
CA ILE A 307 -3.17 -17.78 15.29
C ILE A 307 -3.33 -16.83 14.11
N HIS A 308 -4.54 -16.76 13.56
CA HIS A 308 -4.85 -15.87 12.46
C HIS A 308 -5.38 -14.54 12.99
N GLY A 309 -4.88 -13.44 12.46
CA GLY A 309 -5.40 -12.09 12.71
C GLY A 309 -5.27 -11.25 11.46
N GLN A 310 -6.01 -10.14 11.44
CA GLN A 310 -6.14 -9.32 10.25
C GLN A 310 -5.80 -7.86 10.56
N PRO A 311 -5.04 -7.19 9.67
CA PRO A 311 -4.86 -5.75 9.76
C PRO A 311 -6.20 -5.06 9.47
N LEU A 312 -6.54 -4.12 10.33
CA LEU A 312 -7.77 -3.34 10.27
C LEU A 312 -7.43 -1.88 10.14
N ALA A 313 -8.03 -1.25 9.17
CA ALA A 313 -7.85 0.14 8.86
C ALA A 313 -8.93 0.93 9.60
N LYS A 314 -8.56 1.62 10.66
CA LYS A 314 -9.41 2.53 11.42
C LYS A 314 -9.20 3.96 10.89
N PRO A 315 -10.25 4.65 10.43
CA PRO A 315 -10.16 6.07 10.10
C PRO A 315 -9.57 6.81 11.28
N THR A 316 -8.43 7.46 11.07
CA THR A 316 -7.86 8.33 12.09
C THR A 316 -8.90 9.40 12.43
N GLU A 317 -9.21 9.57 13.72
CA GLU A 317 -10.11 10.63 14.16
C GLU A 317 -9.65 11.96 13.58
N ASN A 318 -10.64 12.74 13.15
CA ASN A 318 -10.36 13.88 12.31
C ASN A 318 -9.59 14.95 13.13
N ALA A 319 -8.41 15.32 12.64
CA ALA A 319 -7.56 16.36 13.23
C ALA A 319 -8.04 17.78 12.87
N TRP A 320 -9.28 17.97 12.40
CA TRP A 320 -9.83 19.26 11.93
C TRP A 320 -10.10 20.27 13.07
N THR A 321 -9.29 20.28 14.12
CA THR A 321 -9.22 21.42 15.06
C THR A 321 -8.08 22.40 14.72
N GLY A 322 -7.35 22.16 13.62
CA GLY A 322 -6.62 23.22 12.93
C GLY A 322 -5.54 22.71 11.98
N VAL A 323 -5.50 23.25 10.76
CA VAL A 323 -4.34 23.10 9.89
C VAL A 323 -3.07 23.46 10.68
N PRO A 324 -2.08 22.55 10.76
CA PRO A 324 -0.82 22.83 11.39
C PRO A 324 -0.12 23.96 10.66
N ILE A 325 0.37 24.93 11.42
CA ILE A 325 1.05 26.08 10.87
C ILE A 325 2.50 25.71 10.54
N PRO A 326 3.04 26.01 9.36
CA PRO A 326 4.42 25.71 9.06
C PRO A 326 5.38 26.45 10.00
N GLY A 327 6.17 25.74 10.82
CA GLY A 327 7.36 26.33 11.45
C GLY A 327 7.53 26.23 12.97
N THR A 328 6.59 25.65 13.72
CA THR A 328 6.78 25.38 15.16
C THR A 328 7.21 23.92 15.39
N GLU A 329 7.95 23.61 16.45
CA GLU A 329 8.31 22.20 16.77
C GLU A 329 7.03 21.35 16.99
N ASP A 330 5.99 21.92 17.62
CA ASP A 330 4.65 21.31 17.75
C ASP A 330 3.92 21.11 16.41
N SER A 331 4.34 21.77 15.32
CA SER A 331 3.71 21.60 14.00
C SER A 331 4.13 20.32 13.32
N GLN A 332 5.29 19.73 13.65
CA GLN A 332 5.78 18.54 12.94
C GLN A 332 4.89 17.31 13.15
N VAL A 333 4.43 17.08 14.38
CA VAL A 333 3.49 16.00 14.72
C VAL A 333 2.13 16.27 14.09
N LYS A 334 1.64 17.51 14.19
CA LYS A 334 0.34 17.90 13.62
C LYS A 334 0.32 17.88 12.09
N TRP A 335 1.43 18.15 11.40
CA TRP A 335 1.56 17.97 9.94
C TRP A 335 1.50 16.48 9.56
N LEU A 336 2.07 15.60 10.39
CA LEU A 336 1.98 14.15 10.20
C LEU A 336 0.51 13.68 10.33
N GLU A 337 -0.20 14.16 11.36
CA GLU A 337 -1.62 13.87 11.63
C GLU A 337 -2.55 14.47 10.56
N PHE A 338 -2.31 15.73 10.16
CA PHE A 338 -3.04 16.41 9.09
C PHE A 338 -2.95 15.66 7.77
N THR A 339 -1.77 15.17 7.42
CA THR A 339 -1.56 14.39 6.20
C THR A 339 -2.34 13.07 6.23
N GLN A 340 -2.48 12.45 7.40
CA GLN A 340 -3.22 11.20 7.56
C GLN A 340 -4.74 11.41 7.41
N VAL A 341 -5.25 12.51 7.95
CA VAL A 341 -6.69 12.84 7.99
C VAL A 341 -7.24 13.32 6.64
N VAL A 342 -6.48 14.09 5.86
CA VAL A 342 -6.89 14.58 4.52
C VAL A 342 -7.14 13.44 3.51
N ARG A 343 -6.75 12.22 3.86
CA ARG A 343 -6.60 11.11 2.90
C ARG A 343 -7.38 9.87 3.24
N GLY A 344 -8.11 9.86 4.37
CA GLY A 344 -8.59 8.60 4.93
C GLY A 344 -7.44 7.62 5.16
N ALA A 345 -6.27 8.11 5.58
CA ALA A 345 -5.17 7.24 5.94
C ALA A 345 -5.51 6.63 7.30
N ASP A 346 -5.98 5.41 7.21
CA ASP A 346 -6.41 4.65 8.35
C ASP A 346 -5.21 4.30 9.24
N HIS A 347 -5.36 4.53 10.55
CA HIS A 347 -4.52 3.87 11.53
C HIS A 347 -4.73 2.37 11.40
N THR A 348 -3.65 1.59 11.32
CA THR A 348 -3.77 0.14 11.17
C THR A 348 -3.72 -0.53 12.54
N ASN A 349 -4.85 -1.09 12.95
CA ASN A 349 -4.97 -2.00 14.08
C ASN A 349 -4.79 -3.44 13.60
N VAL A 350 -4.72 -4.40 14.52
CA VAL A 350 -4.90 -5.82 14.25
C VAL A 350 -6.10 -6.34 15.02
N GLY A 351 -7.03 -6.99 14.33
CA GLY A 351 -8.18 -7.65 14.94
C GLY A 351 -8.03 -9.17 14.93
N VAL A 352 -8.36 -9.81 16.05
CA VAL A 352 -8.31 -11.26 16.22
C VAL A 352 -9.67 -11.76 16.73
N PRO A 353 -10.58 -12.20 15.84
CA PRO A 353 -11.79 -12.91 16.24
C PRO A 353 -11.47 -14.36 16.61
N TYR A 354 -12.06 -14.87 17.69
CA TYR A 354 -11.84 -16.26 18.13
C TYR A 354 -12.98 -16.79 19.02
N ARG A 355 -13.03 -18.11 19.21
CA ARG A 355 -13.84 -18.74 20.27
C ARG A 355 -12.98 -19.06 21.48
N ASP A 356 -13.50 -18.88 22.68
CA ASP A 356 -12.84 -19.40 23.88
C ASP A 356 -13.05 -20.92 24.05
N GLU A 357 -12.45 -21.49 25.09
CA GLU A 357 -12.56 -22.92 25.44
C GLU A 357 -14.00 -23.38 25.71
N GLN A 358 -14.92 -22.44 25.97
CA GLN A 358 -16.35 -22.70 26.16
C GLN A 358 -17.15 -22.49 24.86
N GLY A 359 -16.49 -22.24 23.73
CA GLY A 359 -17.10 -22.02 22.41
C GLY A 359 -17.71 -20.62 22.22
N ARG A 360 -17.49 -19.70 23.17
CA ARG A 360 -18.06 -18.36 23.15
C ARG A 360 -17.20 -17.42 22.29
N GLU A 361 -17.85 -16.57 21.52
CA GLU A 361 -17.19 -15.63 20.61
C GLU A 361 -16.55 -14.48 21.39
N CYS A 362 -15.27 -14.26 21.13
CA CYS A 362 -14.40 -13.25 21.71
C CYS A 362 -13.73 -12.45 20.59
N TYR A 363 -13.24 -11.26 20.93
CA TYR A 363 -12.48 -10.43 20.01
C TYR A 363 -11.37 -9.70 20.77
N THR A 364 -10.16 -9.71 20.22
CA THR A 364 -9.04 -8.92 20.73
C THR A 364 -8.57 -7.96 19.66
N GLN A 365 -8.37 -6.69 20.01
CA GLN A 365 -7.83 -5.65 19.15
C GLN A 365 -6.45 -5.21 19.65
N PHE A 366 -5.55 -4.94 18.71
CA PHE A 366 -4.23 -4.38 18.95
C PHE A 366 -4.08 -3.08 18.16
N ALA A 367 -3.75 -1.97 18.81
CA ALA A 367 -3.74 -0.66 18.16
C ALA A 367 -2.54 -0.49 17.19
N CYS A 368 -1.37 -1.07 17.46
CA CYS A 368 -0.15 -0.83 16.69
C CYS A 368 0.24 0.67 16.65
N SER A 369 0.10 1.37 17.78
CA SER A 369 0.27 2.82 17.90
C SER A 369 1.73 3.25 18.18
N PHE A 370 2.62 2.31 18.49
CA PHE A 370 4.00 2.56 18.95
C PHE A 370 4.07 3.30 20.30
N GLU A 371 2.98 3.36 21.05
CA GLU A 371 2.96 3.98 22.38
C GLU A 371 3.12 2.89 23.45
N PRO A 372 4.35 2.68 23.97
CA PRO A 372 4.57 1.68 25.01
C PRO A 372 3.78 2.04 26.27
N ASN A 373 3.09 1.06 26.84
CA ASN A 373 2.37 1.12 28.12
C ASN A 373 1.05 1.92 28.15
N LYS A 374 0.42 2.21 27.01
CA LYS A 374 -0.99 2.64 27.05
C LYS A 374 -1.91 1.44 27.30
N PRO A 375 -2.86 1.54 28.24
CA PRO A 375 -3.81 0.45 28.53
C PRO A 375 -4.69 0.09 27.33
N ASP A 376 -4.84 1.01 26.38
CA ASP A 376 -5.69 0.86 25.18
C ASP A 376 -4.93 0.23 23.99
N GLU A 377 -3.66 -0.14 24.17
CA GLU A 377 -2.86 -0.77 23.10
C GLU A 377 -3.33 -2.21 22.79
N ILE A 378 -3.93 -2.87 23.78
CA ILE A 378 -4.53 -4.21 23.68
C ILE A 378 -5.91 -4.16 24.32
N GLU A 379 -6.95 -4.21 23.50
CA GLU A 379 -8.34 -4.22 23.96
C GLU A 379 -8.95 -5.62 23.84
N ARG A 380 -9.56 -6.10 24.94
CA ARG A 380 -10.26 -7.38 24.96
C ARG A 380 -11.75 -7.18 25.07
N HIS A 381 -12.49 -7.72 24.11
CA HIS A 381 -13.94 -7.74 24.14
C HIS A 381 -14.39 -9.17 24.44
N LEU A 382 -14.71 -9.39 25.72
CA LEU A 382 -15.15 -10.68 26.24
C LEU A 382 -16.68 -10.82 26.16
N PRO A 383 -17.20 -12.05 25.99
CA PRO A 383 -18.63 -12.31 25.99
C PRO A 383 -19.26 -12.00 27.35
N THR A 384 -20.43 -11.38 27.32
CA THR A 384 -21.30 -11.17 28.49
C THR A 384 -22.48 -12.14 28.45
N SER A 385 -23.31 -12.15 29.49
CA SER A 385 -24.54 -12.96 29.51
C SER A 385 -25.55 -12.60 28.41
N GLN A 386 -25.42 -11.42 27.80
CA GLN A 386 -26.37 -10.90 26.82
C GLN A 386 -25.78 -10.74 25.41
N ARG A 387 -24.45 -10.75 25.24
CA ARG A 387 -23.78 -10.38 23.99
C ARG A 387 -22.44 -11.09 23.80
N SER A 388 -22.07 -11.37 22.55
CA SER A 388 -20.73 -11.86 22.23
C SER A 388 -19.67 -10.77 22.41
N GLY A 389 -18.39 -11.16 22.45
CA GLY A 389 -17.27 -10.22 22.43
C GLY A 389 -17.25 -9.36 21.15
N LEU A 390 -17.57 -9.95 20.00
CA LEU A 390 -17.71 -9.23 18.73
C LEU A 390 -18.82 -8.17 18.79
N ASP A 391 -19.97 -8.50 19.38
CA ASP A 391 -21.08 -7.55 19.54
C ASP A 391 -20.71 -6.38 20.47
N HIS A 392 -19.86 -6.65 21.46
CA HIS A 392 -19.34 -5.62 22.35
C HIS A 392 -18.38 -4.68 21.62
N PHE A 393 -17.48 -5.21 20.79
CA PHE A 393 -16.63 -4.41 19.91
C PHE A 393 -17.45 -3.50 18.97
N PHE A 394 -18.45 -4.05 18.27
CA PHE A 394 -19.27 -3.26 17.33
C PHE A 394 -19.98 -2.07 17.98
N MET A 395 -20.49 -2.25 19.19
CA MET A 395 -21.15 -1.18 19.93
C MET A 395 -20.16 -0.07 20.34
N MET A 396 -18.95 -0.44 20.74
CA MET A 396 -17.93 0.52 21.18
C MET A 396 -17.34 1.32 20.02
N SER A 397 -17.22 0.72 18.83
CA SER A 397 -16.68 1.37 17.63
C SER A 397 -17.67 2.30 16.91
N GLY A 398 -18.85 2.57 17.48
CA GLY A 398 -19.85 3.48 16.90
C GLY A 398 -20.61 2.92 15.68
N GLY A 399 -20.45 1.63 15.36
CA GLY A 399 -21.19 0.95 14.31
C GLY A 399 -22.60 0.57 14.78
N TYR A 400 -23.63 1.16 14.19
CA TYR A 400 -25.04 0.82 14.49
C TYR A 400 -25.47 -0.55 13.93
N SER A 401 -24.65 -1.19 13.09
CA SER A 401 -24.95 -2.46 12.43
C SER A 401 -23.67 -3.18 12.01
N ARG A 402 -23.71 -4.52 11.97
CA ARG A 402 -22.65 -5.36 11.37
C ARG A 402 -22.40 -5.05 9.87
N THR A 403 -23.31 -4.33 9.22
CA THR A 403 -23.19 -3.87 7.81
C THR A 403 -22.32 -2.63 7.64
N TYR A 404 -22.06 -1.84 8.68
CA TYR A 404 -21.34 -0.57 8.59
C TYR A 404 -20.21 -0.55 9.62
N LEU A 405 -19.03 -0.99 9.18
CA LEU A 405 -17.82 -0.93 10.00
C LEU A 405 -17.08 0.37 9.70
N PRO A 406 -16.69 1.16 10.72
CA PRO A 406 -15.68 2.17 10.53
C PRO A 406 -14.33 1.52 10.16
N ASP A 407 -14.04 0.34 10.72
CA ASP A 407 -12.80 -0.39 10.46
C ASP A 407 -12.93 -1.33 9.24
N GLN A 408 -11.98 -1.25 8.29
CA GLN A 408 -12.01 -2.05 7.06
C GLN A 408 -10.75 -2.92 6.92
N VAL A 409 -10.82 -4.10 6.32
CA VAL A 409 -9.59 -4.85 5.98
C VAL A 409 -9.04 -4.19 4.73
N LEU A 410 -7.82 -3.66 4.79
CA LEU A 410 -7.14 -3.14 3.61
C LEU A 410 -5.96 -4.06 3.29
N ASP A 411 -5.74 -4.31 2.01
CA ASP A 411 -4.48 -4.93 1.58
C ASP A 411 -3.31 -4.11 2.14
N SER A 412 -2.45 -4.74 2.92
CA SER A 412 -1.40 -4.04 3.67
C SER A 412 -0.44 -3.29 2.74
N SER A 413 -0.14 -3.86 1.57
CA SER A 413 0.68 -3.20 0.55
C SER A 413 0.01 -1.93 0.03
N THR A 414 -1.30 -1.98 -0.19
CA THR A 414 -2.12 -0.85 -0.62
C THR A 414 -2.25 0.22 0.46
N LEU A 415 -2.46 -0.15 1.72
CA LEU A 415 -2.50 0.80 2.84
C LEU A 415 -1.15 1.53 2.98
N ALA A 416 -0.04 0.81 2.88
CA ALA A 416 1.29 1.41 2.90
C ALA A 416 1.57 2.30 1.68
N LYS A 417 1.13 1.88 0.48
CA LYS A 417 1.19 2.67 -0.75
C LYS A 417 0.39 3.98 -0.61
N ASN A 418 -0.84 3.91 -0.09
CA ASN A 418 -1.69 5.09 0.14
C ASN A 418 -1.06 6.05 1.16
N GLY A 419 -0.32 5.51 2.14
CA GLY A 419 0.48 6.31 3.06
C GLY A 419 1.54 7.21 2.40
N LEU A 420 2.01 6.91 1.19
CA LEU A 420 2.99 7.74 0.48
C LEU A 420 2.38 8.99 -0.18
N LEU A 421 1.09 8.98 -0.49
CA LEU A 421 0.45 10.08 -1.20
C LEU A 421 0.36 11.33 -0.29
N ALA A 422 0.64 12.52 -0.84
CA ALA A 422 0.88 13.82 -0.15
C ALA A 422 1.55 13.78 1.22
N ARG A 423 2.49 12.84 1.37
CA ARG A 423 3.39 12.84 2.51
C ARG A 423 4.47 13.89 2.33
N PHE A 424 4.23 15.07 2.89
CA PHE A 424 5.20 16.17 2.81
C PHE A 424 6.36 16.03 3.79
N LYS A 425 6.27 15.12 4.76
CA LYS A 425 7.36 14.77 5.68
C LYS A 425 7.39 13.28 5.95
N ALA A 426 8.59 12.71 5.99
CA ALA A 426 8.79 11.34 6.41
C ALA A 426 10.03 11.26 7.30
N ALA A 427 9.94 10.52 8.40
CA ALA A 427 10.97 10.42 9.39
C ALA A 427 11.01 9.04 10.06
N MET A 428 12.17 8.74 10.61
CA MET A 428 12.36 7.74 11.66
C MET A 428 12.68 8.44 12.97
N SER A 429 12.03 7.99 14.04
CA SER A 429 12.13 8.63 15.35
C SER A 429 12.28 7.59 16.46
N ARG A 430 13.21 7.85 17.39
CA ARG A 430 13.46 7.03 18.57
C ARG A 430 14.02 7.92 19.67
N ASP A 431 13.46 7.85 20.87
CA ASP A 431 13.97 8.53 22.07
C ASP A 431 14.26 10.04 21.84
N GLY A 432 13.38 10.72 21.09
CA GLY A 432 13.51 12.14 20.75
C GLY A 432 14.57 12.47 19.69
N LYS A 433 15.27 11.47 19.14
CA LYS A 433 16.19 11.61 18.00
C LYS A 433 15.45 11.29 16.71
N THR A 434 15.58 12.15 15.70
CA THR A 434 14.84 12.02 14.45
C THR A 434 15.75 12.27 13.25
N MET A 435 15.64 11.39 12.26
CA MET A 435 16.20 11.56 10.93
C MET A 435 15.07 11.51 9.91
N GLY A 436 15.05 12.41 8.94
CA GLY A 436 13.98 12.43 7.96
C GLY A 436 14.17 13.40 6.82
N VAL A 437 13.12 13.49 6.01
CA VAL A 437 12.97 14.41 4.90
C VAL A 437 11.74 15.28 5.13
N ASP A 438 11.88 16.57 4.81
CA ASP A 438 10.81 17.55 4.81
C ASP A 438 10.73 18.14 3.40
N PHE A 439 9.79 17.62 2.60
CA PHE A 439 9.55 18.05 1.23
C PHE A 439 8.97 19.48 1.17
N LEU A 440 8.32 19.97 2.23
CA LEU A 440 7.87 21.37 2.28
C LEU A 440 9.05 22.33 2.31
N ARG A 441 10.07 21.98 3.09
CA ARG A 441 11.30 22.78 3.23
C ARG A 441 12.38 22.41 2.23
N GLY A 442 12.15 21.35 1.45
CA GLY A 442 13.10 20.83 0.48
C GLY A 442 14.40 20.36 1.13
N ASN A 443 14.35 19.68 2.27
CA ASN A 443 15.58 19.28 2.97
C ASN A 443 15.53 17.88 3.62
N PHE A 444 16.69 17.22 3.64
CA PHE A 444 17.00 16.09 4.50
C PHE A 444 17.62 16.59 5.80
N TYR A 445 17.28 16.01 6.96
CA TYR A 445 17.69 16.55 8.25
C TYR A 445 17.85 15.52 9.38
N LEU A 446 18.70 15.87 10.35
CA LEU A 446 18.63 15.39 11.73
C LEU A 446 18.03 16.48 12.62
N ASN A 447 17.22 16.10 13.60
CA ASN A 447 16.56 17.09 14.45
C ASN A 447 17.53 17.76 15.46
N PRO A 448 17.21 18.99 15.93
CA PRO A 448 18.09 19.74 16.82
C PRO A 448 18.36 19.07 18.18
N SER A 449 17.41 18.30 18.72
CA SER A 449 17.59 17.59 20.00
C SER A 449 18.71 16.57 19.93
N TRP A 450 18.90 15.94 18.78
CA TRP A 450 20.02 15.04 18.54
C TRP A 450 21.30 15.84 18.30
N THR A 451 21.28 16.78 17.36
CA THR A 451 22.52 17.37 16.81
C THR A 451 23.22 18.32 17.77
N LYS A 452 22.49 18.94 18.72
CA LYS A 452 23.07 19.75 19.80
C LYS A 452 24.02 18.96 20.72
N THR A 453 23.90 17.63 20.74
CA THR A 453 24.76 16.75 21.55
C THR A 453 26.02 16.30 20.81
N LEU A 454 26.12 16.55 19.51
CA LEU A 454 27.19 16.06 18.65
C LEU A 454 28.26 17.14 18.45
N LYS A 455 29.50 16.86 18.87
CA LYS A 455 30.66 17.71 18.61
C LYS A 455 31.27 17.38 17.25
N GLY A 456 31.79 18.38 16.55
CA GLY A 456 32.44 18.17 15.24
C GLY A 456 31.47 17.79 14.11
N PHE A 457 30.16 17.97 14.29
CA PHE A 457 29.15 17.59 13.31
C PHE A 457 28.92 18.69 12.26
N PRO A 458 28.80 18.37 10.96
CA PRO A 458 28.57 19.37 9.92
C PRO A 458 27.17 19.98 10.02
N LEU A 459 27.10 21.30 10.15
CA LEU A 459 25.87 22.09 10.14
C LEU A 459 25.79 22.97 8.89
N ASN A 460 24.60 23.29 8.41
CA ASN A 460 24.41 24.28 7.35
C ASN A 460 24.54 25.73 7.90
N GLU A 461 24.41 26.72 7.03
CA GLU A 461 24.49 28.15 7.38
C GLU A 461 23.50 28.60 8.47
N LYS A 462 22.39 27.85 8.65
CA LYS A 462 21.37 28.11 9.66
C LYS A 462 21.65 27.39 10.99
N GLY A 463 22.82 26.75 11.13
CA GLY A 463 23.19 25.97 12.30
C GLY A 463 22.41 24.66 12.45
N MET A 464 21.84 24.14 11.36
CA MET A 464 21.05 22.90 11.38
C MET A 464 21.82 21.76 10.68
N ALA A 465 21.73 20.55 11.21
CA ALA A 465 22.23 19.35 10.53
C ALA A 465 21.27 18.95 9.41
N SER A 466 21.44 19.60 8.25
CA SER A 466 20.50 19.45 7.15
C SER A 466 21.16 19.72 5.80
N ILE A 467 20.73 18.98 4.79
CA ILE A 467 21.15 19.11 3.39
C ILE A 467 19.90 19.47 2.57
N ASP A 468 20.00 20.51 1.75
CA ASP A 468 18.97 20.85 0.76
C ASP A 468 18.83 19.70 -0.26
N LEU A 469 17.60 19.30 -0.57
CA LEU A 469 17.34 18.21 -1.52
C LEU A 469 17.82 18.56 -2.93
N VAL A 470 17.75 19.83 -3.35
CA VAL A 470 18.27 20.28 -4.64
C VAL A 470 19.79 20.10 -4.69
N ALA A 471 20.47 20.43 -3.59
CA ALA A 471 21.92 20.23 -3.47
C ALA A 471 22.28 18.74 -3.42
N LEU A 472 21.51 17.95 -2.67
CA LEU A 472 21.71 16.51 -2.51
C LEU A 472 21.44 15.72 -3.81
N ALA A 473 20.62 16.25 -4.72
CA ALA A 473 20.42 15.67 -6.05
C ALA A 473 21.71 15.65 -6.89
N THR A 474 22.67 16.53 -6.58
CA THR A 474 24.04 16.55 -7.11
C THR A 474 25.05 16.20 -6.01
N PRO A 475 25.11 14.93 -5.56
CA PRO A 475 25.74 14.56 -4.28
C PRO A 475 27.25 14.85 -4.23
N ASP A 476 27.93 14.83 -5.37
CA ASP A 476 29.38 15.05 -5.46
C ASP A 476 29.77 16.53 -5.60
N ALA A 477 28.78 17.44 -5.72
CA ALA A 477 29.02 18.88 -5.65
C ALA A 477 29.39 19.30 -4.23
N LYS A 478 30.20 20.35 -4.10
CA LYS A 478 30.65 20.87 -2.81
C LYS A 478 29.70 21.97 -2.31
N GLY A 479 29.31 21.85 -1.04
CA GLY A 479 28.66 22.91 -0.27
C GLY A 479 29.57 23.44 0.85
N THR A 480 29.20 24.59 1.40
CA THR A 480 29.84 25.14 2.60
C THR A 480 29.04 24.72 3.83
N TYR A 481 29.70 24.01 4.73
CA TYR A 481 29.17 23.54 6.01
C TYR A 481 30.00 24.13 7.16
N PHE A 482 29.49 24.04 8.38
CA PHE A 482 30.12 24.58 9.57
C PHE A 482 30.37 23.48 10.59
N ILE A 483 31.64 23.30 10.96
CA ILE A 483 32.07 22.38 12.01
C ILE A 483 32.70 23.22 13.11
N ASP A 484 32.15 23.13 14.32
CA ASP A 484 32.55 23.94 15.47
C ASP A 484 32.62 25.45 15.15
N GLY A 485 31.67 25.93 14.33
CA GLY A 485 31.56 27.32 13.88
C GLY A 485 32.50 27.73 12.74
N LYS A 486 33.37 26.82 12.26
CA LYS A 486 34.30 27.11 11.16
C LYS A 486 33.75 26.59 9.83
N PRO A 487 33.82 27.38 8.74
CA PRO A 487 33.39 26.93 7.43
C PRO A 487 34.34 25.83 6.89
N VAL A 488 33.76 24.76 6.36
CA VAL A 488 34.43 23.62 5.73
C VAL A 488 33.70 23.31 4.43
N ASN A 489 34.46 23.13 3.34
CA ASN A 489 33.90 22.73 2.05
C ASN A 489 33.92 21.20 1.96
N MET A 490 32.73 20.60 1.84
CA MET A 490 32.52 19.16 1.77
C MET A 490 31.51 18.86 0.66
N THR A 491 31.61 17.68 0.07
CA THR A 491 30.56 17.18 -0.83
C THR A 491 29.29 16.88 -0.04
N HIS A 492 28.12 16.99 -0.68
CA HIS A 492 26.85 16.63 -0.06
C HIS A 492 26.80 15.14 0.31
N ARG A 493 27.47 14.28 -0.47
CA ARG A 493 27.67 12.86 -0.20
C ARG A 493 28.45 12.62 1.10
N GLU A 494 29.58 13.30 1.29
CA GLU A 494 30.37 13.17 2.52
C GLU A 494 29.56 13.57 3.76
N VAL A 495 28.77 14.65 3.67
CA VAL A 495 27.90 15.08 4.77
C VAL A 495 26.80 14.05 5.03
N LEU A 496 26.15 13.52 3.99
CA LEU A 496 25.15 12.47 4.12
C LEU A 496 25.75 11.21 4.79
N GLN A 497 26.95 10.80 4.39
CA GLN A 497 27.64 9.65 5.00
C GLN A 497 27.94 9.86 6.48
N ILE A 498 28.33 11.07 6.89
CA ILE A 498 28.50 11.41 8.31
C ILE A 498 27.15 11.33 9.04
N MET A 499 26.08 11.86 8.45
CA MET A 499 24.72 11.78 9.03
C MET A 499 24.24 10.33 9.17
N LEU A 500 24.45 9.49 8.16
CA LEU A 500 24.05 8.07 8.19
C LEU A 500 24.90 7.25 9.17
N LYS A 501 26.20 7.55 9.25
CA LYS A 501 27.08 6.92 10.25
C LYS A 501 26.62 7.24 11.66
N GLU A 502 26.29 8.49 11.94
CA GLU A 502 25.73 8.86 13.24
C GLU A 502 24.37 8.19 13.46
N ALA A 503 23.51 8.18 12.44
CA ALA A 503 22.19 7.57 12.54
C ALA A 503 22.24 6.07 12.81
N SER A 504 23.28 5.38 12.34
CA SER A 504 23.50 3.94 12.59
C SER A 504 23.69 3.58 14.07
N THR A 505 24.00 4.56 14.93
CA THR A 505 24.08 4.35 16.38
C THR A 505 22.71 4.23 17.05
N VAL A 506 21.64 4.60 16.35
CA VAL A 506 20.25 4.67 16.87
C VAL A 506 19.30 3.79 16.06
N PHE A 507 19.46 3.77 14.74
CA PHE A 507 18.59 3.11 13.78
C PHE A 507 19.33 2.02 13.01
N ALA A 508 18.59 1.02 12.52
CA ALA A 508 19.12 0.12 11.51
C ALA A 508 19.18 0.87 10.16
N ILE A 509 20.39 1.01 9.63
CA ILE A 509 20.69 1.72 8.37
C ILE A 509 21.06 0.68 7.32
N PRO A 510 20.19 0.38 6.34
CA PRO A 510 20.51 -0.55 5.27
C PRO A 510 21.67 -0.07 4.39
N PRO A 511 22.47 -0.98 3.79
CA PRO A 511 23.61 -0.60 2.94
C PRO A 511 23.25 0.28 1.74
N ASP A 512 22.02 0.17 1.23
CA ASP A 512 21.53 0.93 0.08
C ASP A 512 20.86 2.26 0.45
N MET A 513 20.82 2.62 1.74
CA MET A 513 20.11 3.81 2.22
C MET A 513 20.67 5.12 1.66
N GLU A 514 22.00 5.24 1.53
CA GLU A 514 22.64 6.42 0.95
C GLU A 514 22.13 6.69 -0.46
N GLU A 515 22.21 5.68 -1.34
CA GLU A 515 21.76 5.78 -2.72
C GLU A 515 20.26 6.00 -2.83
N ASN A 516 19.45 5.40 -1.96
CA ASN A 516 18.00 5.61 -1.95
C ASN A 516 17.63 7.04 -1.51
N ILE A 517 18.38 7.65 -0.58
CA ILE A 517 18.18 9.06 -0.19
C ILE A 517 18.57 10.00 -1.34
N ILE A 518 19.69 9.75 -2.01
CA ILE A 518 20.12 10.53 -3.19
C ILE A 518 19.08 10.43 -4.30
N THR A 519 18.60 9.22 -4.58
CA THR A 519 17.55 8.96 -5.59
C THR A 519 16.27 9.70 -5.22
N MET A 520 15.84 9.64 -3.96
CA MET A 520 14.69 10.41 -3.47
C MET A 520 14.89 11.92 -3.66
N ALA A 521 16.08 12.46 -3.39
CA ALA A 521 16.37 13.88 -3.60
C ALA A 521 16.28 14.28 -5.08
N GLN A 522 16.77 13.44 -5.99
CA GLN A 522 16.63 13.62 -7.45
C GLN A 522 15.16 13.57 -7.91
N MET A 523 14.35 12.74 -7.27
CA MET A 523 12.93 12.59 -7.56
C MET A 523 12.04 13.64 -6.88
N ALA A 524 12.55 14.39 -5.90
CA ALA A 524 11.73 15.27 -5.05
C ALA A 524 10.84 16.26 -5.84
N PRO A 525 11.28 16.88 -6.95
CA PRO A 525 10.40 17.71 -7.79
C PRO A 525 9.25 16.91 -8.39
N LEU A 526 9.54 15.74 -8.99
CA LEU A 526 8.52 14.87 -9.59
C LEU A 526 7.54 14.31 -8.55
N MET A 527 8.04 13.96 -7.36
CA MET A 527 7.19 13.52 -6.25
C MET A 527 6.23 14.63 -5.81
N SER A 528 6.73 15.87 -5.76
CA SER A 528 5.93 17.06 -5.41
C SER A 528 4.83 17.35 -6.42
N ASP A 529 5.10 17.14 -7.71
CA ASP A 529 4.14 17.43 -8.78
C ASP A 529 3.15 16.28 -9.04
N GLN A 530 3.61 15.02 -8.99
CA GLN A 530 2.83 13.87 -9.50
C GLN A 530 2.24 12.95 -8.42
N LEU A 531 2.81 12.93 -7.21
CA LEU A 531 2.36 12.02 -6.13
C LEU A 531 1.85 12.76 -4.90
N TYR A 532 2.46 13.88 -4.57
CA TYR A 532 1.97 14.76 -3.53
C TYR A 532 0.85 15.60 -4.13
N LEU A 533 -0.40 15.14 -3.94
CA LEU A 533 -1.56 15.95 -4.29
C LEU A 533 -1.33 17.36 -3.74
N GLN A 534 -1.37 18.32 -4.65
CA GLN A 534 -2.05 19.59 -4.47
C GLN A 534 -2.77 19.69 -3.12
N PRO A 535 -2.30 20.55 -2.20
CA PRO A 535 -1.76 21.89 -2.48
C PRO A 535 -0.23 22.09 -2.28
N LEU A 536 0.62 21.07 -2.31
CA LEU A 536 2.06 21.23 -2.00
C LEU A 536 2.77 22.35 -2.78
N PRO A 537 2.65 22.45 -4.12
CA PRO A 537 3.31 23.51 -4.87
C PRO A 537 2.86 24.90 -4.40
N PHE A 538 1.56 25.07 -4.13
CA PHE A 538 0.99 26.30 -3.58
C PHE A 538 1.54 26.60 -2.18
N ILE A 539 1.63 25.59 -1.30
CA ILE A 539 2.18 25.77 0.05
C ILE A 539 3.67 26.15 -0.02
N GLN A 540 4.45 25.57 -0.92
CA GLN A 540 5.86 25.92 -1.11
C GLN A 540 6.00 27.36 -1.63
N GLU A 541 5.20 27.75 -2.63
CA GLU A 541 5.17 29.11 -3.18
C GLU A 541 4.83 30.16 -2.10
N HIS A 542 3.86 29.86 -1.24
CA HIS A 542 3.37 30.78 -0.21
C HIS A 542 3.90 30.47 1.20
N TYR A 543 4.98 29.69 1.32
CA TYR A 543 5.45 29.16 2.61
C TYR A 543 5.73 30.26 3.64
N ALA A 544 6.35 31.36 3.21
CA ALA A 544 6.69 32.47 4.09
C ALA A 544 5.44 33.16 4.67
N ASP A 545 4.43 33.38 3.83
CA ASP A 545 3.15 33.98 4.23
C ASP A 545 2.40 33.06 5.20
N LEU A 546 2.28 31.78 4.86
CA LEU A 546 1.60 30.77 5.69
C LEU A 546 2.28 30.61 7.06
N GLN A 547 3.61 30.62 7.11
CA GLN A 547 4.37 30.61 8.36
C GLN A 547 4.13 31.87 9.19
N ALA A 548 4.09 33.05 8.56
CA ALA A 548 3.87 34.31 9.26
C ALA A 548 2.46 34.41 9.84
N ILE A 549 1.44 34.11 9.01
CA ILE A 549 0.02 34.01 9.40
C ILE A 549 -0.11 33.11 10.62
N GLY A 550 0.45 31.91 10.54
CA GLY A 550 0.23 30.97 11.59
C GLY A 550 0.95 31.29 12.91
N ARG A 551 2.16 31.88 12.86
CA ARG A 551 2.80 32.40 14.08
C ARG A 551 1.91 33.39 14.81
N LYS A 552 1.24 34.28 14.07
CA LYS A 552 0.31 35.27 14.62
C LYS A 552 -1.00 34.65 15.10
N TYR A 553 -1.59 33.74 14.33
CA TYR A 553 -2.82 33.03 14.72
C TYR A 553 -2.64 32.23 16.02
N ASN A 554 -1.55 31.47 16.15
CA ASN A 554 -1.26 30.72 17.38
C ASN A 554 -1.06 31.62 18.60
N ALA A 555 -0.47 32.82 18.41
CA ALA A 555 -0.32 33.79 19.49
C ALA A 555 -1.66 34.40 19.95
N MET A 556 -2.70 34.34 19.11
CA MET A 556 -4.05 34.83 19.42
C MET A 556 -4.95 33.77 20.08
N LYS A 557 -4.62 32.48 19.98
CA LYS A 557 -5.46 31.41 20.56
C LYS A 557 -5.63 31.62 22.07
N PRO A 558 -6.88 31.65 22.58
CA PRO A 558 -7.11 31.73 24.01
C PRO A 558 -6.44 30.54 24.72
N THR A 559 -5.63 30.83 25.74
CA THR A 559 -5.16 29.81 26.67
C THR A 559 -6.24 29.57 27.73
N MET A 560 -6.36 28.34 28.27
CA MET A 560 -7.39 27.97 29.25
C MET A 560 -7.49 28.90 30.49
N ASN A 561 -6.49 29.74 30.73
CA ASN A 561 -6.40 30.63 31.89
C ASN A 561 -6.51 32.13 31.56
N ARG A 562 -6.88 32.50 30.33
CA ARG A 562 -6.96 33.92 29.91
C ARG A 562 -8.35 34.25 29.37
N GLU A 563 -9.11 35.03 30.13
CA GLU A 563 -10.35 35.66 29.65
C GLU A 563 -9.99 36.70 28.59
N LEU A 564 -10.45 36.48 27.36
CA LEU A 564 -10.38 37.46 26.28
C LEU A 564 -11.54 38.46 26.43
N SER A 565 -11.31 39.74 26.12
CA SER A 565 -12.41 40.70 26.00
C SER A 565 -13.31 40.32 24.82
N SER A 566 -14.57 40.80 24.80
CA SER A 566 -15.49 40.57 23.67
C SER A 566 -14.88 41.00 22.32
N GLU A 567 -14.16 42.13 22.30
CA GLU A 567 -13.47 42.62 21.10
C GLU A 567 -12.33 41.68 20.65
N GLN A 568 -11.62 41.07 21.60
CA GLN A 568 -10.57 40.08 21.30
C GLN A 568 -11.16 38.75 20.82
N MET A 569 -12.33 38.36 21.35
CA MET A 569 -13.07 37.19 20.88
C MET A 569 -13.60 37.41 19.46
N ASP A 570 -14.22 38.55 19.16
CA ASP A 570 -14.72 38.87 17.82
C ASP A 570 -13.60 38.91 16.78
N ALA A 571 -12.45 39.50 17.14
CA ALA A 571 -11.27 39.51 16.28
C ALA A 571 -10.69 38.10 16.07
N PHE A 572 -10.69 37.27 17.12
CA PHE A 572 -10.26 35.87 17.01
C PHE A 572 -11.20 35.04 16.15
N GLU A 573 -12.52 35.22 16.28
CA GLU A 573 -13.52 34.53 15.45
C GLU A 573 -13.38 34.89 13.97
N GLN A 574 -13.18 36.17 13.63
CA GLN A 574 -12.94 36.58 12.24
C GLN A 574 -11.66 35.96 11.65
N VAL A 575 -10.59 35.89 12.45
CA VAL A 575 -9.34 35.24 12.04
C VAL A 575 -9.54 33.73 11.91
N ARG A 576 -10.28 33.09 12.81
CA ARG A 576 -10.61 31.66 12.75
C ARG A 576 -11.41 31.34 11.50
N ASP A 577 -12.46 32.09 11.21
CA ASP A 577 -13.32 31.86 10.05
C ASP A 577 -12.54 32.05 8.72
N ALA A 578 -11.67 33.07 8.64
CA ALA A 578 -10.79 33.26 7.49
C ALA A 578 -9.70 32.17 7.38
N HIS A 579 -9.23 31.65 8.51
CA HIS A 579 -8.33 30.50 8.56
C HIS A 579 -9.03 29.25 8.07
N ASP A 580 -10.25 28.96 8.52
CA ASP A 580 -11.05 27.82 8.09
C ASP A 580 -11.37 27.91 6.58
N ALA A 581 -11.67 29.10 6.05
CA ALA A 581 -11.83 29.30 4.61
C ALA A 581 -10.53 29.01 3.81
N LEU A 582 -9.35 29.31 4.37
CA LEU A 582 -8.07 28.91 3.78
C LEU A 582 -7.91 27.38 3.79
N ILE A 583 -8.32 26.72 4.87
CA ILE A 583 -8.31 25.25 4.96
C ILE A 583 -9.22 24.65 3.88
N ASP A 584 -10.47 25.10 3.80
CA ASP A 584 -11.45 24.60 2.84
C ASP A 584 -10.95 24.78 1.41
N ALA A 585 -10.38 25.95 1.09
CA ALA A 585 -9.83 26.23 -0.22
C ALA A 585 -8.62 25.36 -0.57
N LEU A 586 -7.72 25.10 0.38
CA LEU A 586 -6.52 24.29 0.13
C LEU A 586 -6.79 22.79 0.07
N VAL A 587 -7.82 22.33 0.79
CA VAL A 587 -7.93 20.91 1.14
C VAL A 587 -9.25 20.29 0.67
N LEU A 588 -10.38 20.97 0.80
CA LEU A 588 -11.70 20.44 0.41
C LEU A 588 -12.02 20.76 -1.04
N ASP A 589 -11.89 22.03 -1.42
CA ASP A 589 -12.25 22.54 -2.74
C ASP A 589 -11.10 22.42 -3.74
N TYR A 590 -9.86 22.30 -3.23
CA TYR A 590 -8.62 22.47 -3.97
C TYR A 590 -8.69 23.62 -4.99
N ASN A 591 -8.81 24.84 -4.47
CA ASN A 591 -8.96 26.07 -5.23
C ASN A 591 -7.86 27.09 -4.83
N PRO A 592 -6.74 27.13 -5.55
CA PRO A 592 -5.64 28.05 -5.29
C PRO A 592 -6.04 29.54 -5.28
N GLY A 593 -7.03 29.92 -6.09
CA GLY A 593 -7.56 31.29 -6.12
C GLY A 593 -8.22 31.68 -4.80
N LYS A 594 -9.14 30.84 -4.31
CA LYS A 594 -9.77 31.02 -2.98
C LYS A 594 -8.73 30.98 -1.85
N ALA A 595 -7.73 30.12 -1.95
CA ALA A 595 -6.67 30.04 -0.95
C ALA A 595 -5.84 31.33 -0.89
N LEU A 596 -5.53 31.92 -2.05
CA LEU A 596 -4.83 33.20 -2.12
C LEU A 596 -5.68 34.36 -1.57
N GLU A 597 -6.98 34.38 -1.86
CA GLU A 597 -7.91 35.35 -1.27
C GLU A 597 -7.93 35.25 0.25
N ALA A 598 -8.02 34.03 0.79
CA ALA A 598 -8.00 33.79 2.23
C ALA A 598 -6.67 34.20 2.87
N ILE A 599 -5.53 33.96 2.22
CA ILE A 599 -4.21 34.47 2.66
C ILE A 599 -4.22 36.00 2.74
N GLN A 600 -4.76 36.71 1.74
CA GLN A 600 -4.82 38.17 1.75
C GLN A 600 -5.72 38.70 2.88
N VAL A 601 -6.87 38.07 3.12
CA VAL A 601 -7.76 38.40 4.25
C VAL A 601 -7.04 38.20 5.57
N LEU A 602 -6.36 37.05 5.76
CA LEU A 602 -5.62 36.74 6.98
C LEU A 602 -4.47 37.71 7.22
N LYS A 603 -3.70 38.09 6.19
CA LYS A 603 -2.65 39.11 6.31
C LYS A 603 -3.20 40.44 6.78
N LYS A 604 -4.37 40.85 6.29
CA LYS A 604 -5.06 42.07 6.74
C LYS A 604 -5.54 41.95 8.18
N LEU A 605 -6.20 40.86 8.57
CA LEU A 605 -6.73 40.67 9.92
C LEU A 605 -5.60 40.55 10.97
N LEU A 606 -4.45 39.99 10.59
CA LEU A 606 -3.31 39.74 11.47
C LEU A 606 -2.23 40.85 11.44
N ASN A 607 -2.41 41.87 10.58
CA ASN A 607 -1.46 42.95 10.31
C ASN A 607 -0.05 42.42 9.94
N ILE A 608 0.04 41.67 8.82
CA ILE A 608 1.28 41.04 8.30
C ILE A 608 1.55 41.44 6.86
#